data_AF-A0AAU0SM55-F1
#
_entry.id   AF-A0AAU0SM55-F1
#
_cell.length_a   1.000
_cell.length_b   1.000
_cell.length_c   1.000
_cell.angle_alpha   90.00
_cell.angle_beta   90.00
_cell.angle_gamma   90.00
#
_symmetry.space_group_name_H-M   'P 1'
#
loop_
_entity.id
_entity.type
_entity.pdbx_description
1 polymer ?
#
loop_
_entity_poly.entity_id
_entity_poly.type
_entity_poly.pdbx_seq_one_letter_code
_entity_poly.pdbx_strand_id
1 'polypeptide(L)'
;MQQQETLISHINEFLPGIDQTLSAAGVEVSERSMKAAMFFVDHLVLDVEGDTKENYLLKSWFKPIFGHIQYWYEKRYGQTKVHPNRFLAGVLKHHGAFFLLHIPLTVAKPQGDGTCWVTFAKDVLPGEDPASWMTNGPSLEQMPPKQLAALRKEATNTATRLRGIRNHLRMV
;
A
#
# COMPACT_ATOMS: atom_id res chain seq x y z
N MET A 1 28.15 8.76 13.29
CA MET A 1 27.51 7.89 14.31
C MET A 1 26.84 8.72 15.39
N GLN A 2 27.56 9.54 16.16
CA GLN A 2 26.99 10.29 17.29
C GLN A 2 25.83 11.26 16.91
N GLN A 3 25.96 12.03 15.82
CA GLN A 3 24.88 12.92 15.35
C GLN A 3 23.60 12.16 14.91
N GLN A 4 23.76 10.95 14.36
CA GLN A 4 22.64 10.14 13.89
C GLN A 4 21.87 9.53 15.07
N GLU A 5 22.58 9.12 16.13
CA GLU A 5 21.97 8.65 17.38
C GLU A 5 21.20 9.77 18.08
N THR A 6 21.71 11.01 18.09
CA THR A 6 21.01 12.17 18.64
C THR A 6 19.72 12.48 17.88
N LEU A 7 19.77 12.49 16.54
CA LEU A 7 18.58 12.71 15.69
C LEU A 7 17.50 11.66 15.95
N ILE A 8 17.90 10.38 16.00
CA ILE A 8 16.99 9.25 16.27
C ILE A 8 16.34 9.39 17.66
N SER A 9 17.12 9.78 18.68
CA SER A 9 16.61 9.99 20.03
C SER A 9 15.53 11.07 20.05
N HIS A 10 15.77 12.20 19.39
CA HIS A 10 14.77 13.28 19.31
C HIS A 10 13.53 12.85 18.52
N ILE A 11 13.68 12.14 17.39
CA ILE A 11 12.53 11.60 16.67
C ILE A 11 11.68 10.73 17.60
N ASN A 12 12.31 9.80 18.33
CA ASN A 12 11.59 8.91 19.25
C ASN A 12 10.89 9.65 20.39
N GLU A 13 11.45 10.75 20.87
CA GLU A 13 10.88 11.59 21.92
C GLU A 13 9.56 12.24 21.49
N PHE A 14 9.51 12.78 20.26
CA PHE A 14 8.33 13.49 19.77
C PHE A 14 7.26 12.57 19.15
N LEU A 15 7.64 11.42 18.61
CA LEU A 15 6.73 10.53 17.87
C LEU A 15 5.44 10.13 18.63
N PRO A 16 5.46 9.81 19.94
CA PRO A 16 4.23 9.50 20.68
C PRO A 16 3.22 10.66 20.66
N GLY A 17 3.67 11.90 20.84
CA GLY A 17 2.80 13.08 20.83
C GLY A 17 2.26 13.40 19.43
N ILE A 18 3.10 13.22 18.40
CA ILE A 18 2.69 13.36 16.99
C ILE A 18 1.63 12.30 16.65
N ASP A 19 1.84 11.04 17.01
CA ASP A 19 0.89 9.94 16.77
C ASP A 19 -0.45 10.17 17.50
N GLN A 20 -0.41 10.63 18.75
CA GLN A 20 -1.62 11.01 19.48
C GLN A 20 -2.40 12.11 18.76
N THR A 21 -1.69 13.13 18.26
CA THR A 21 -2.30 14.25 17.51
C THR A 21 -2.94 13.76 16.20
N LEU A 22 -2.23 12.93 15.44
CA LEU A 22 -2.75 12.33 14.21
C LEU A 22 -3.95 11.42 14.49
N SER A 23 -3.92 10.68 15.60
CA SER A 23 -5.03 9.84 16.02
C SER A 23 -6.26 10.66 16.41
N ALA A 24 -6.07 11.76 17.16
CA ALA A 24 -7.15 12.67 17.51
C ALA A 24 -7.78 13.34 16.27
N ALA A 25 -6.97 13.59 15.24
CA ALA A 25 -7.42 14.08 13.95
C ALA A 25 -8.06 13.00 13.04
N GLY A 26 -8.23 11.77 13.51
CA GLY A 26 -8.86 10.69 12.75
C GLY A 26 -8.01 10.13 11.60
N VAL A 27 -6.71 10.39 11.58
CA VAL A 27 -5.81 9.86 10.55
C VAL A 27 -5.68 8.34 10.71
N GLU A 28 -5.91 7.61 9.61
CA GLU A 28 -5.71 6.16 9.57
C GLU A 28 -4.25 5.79 9.84
N VAL A 29 -4.03 4.71 10.59
CA VAL A 29 -2.69 4.21 10.96
C VAL A 29 -1.78 4.00 9.74
N SER A 30 -2.38 3.59 8.61
CA SER A 30 -1.71 3.40 7.31
C SER A 30 -1.03 4.68 6.77
N GLU A 31 -1.58 5.85 7.07
CA GLU A 31 -1.10 7.15 6.59
C GLU A 31 -0.14 7.84 7.58
N ARG A 32 -0.18 7.44 8.86
CA ARG A 32 0.46 8.19 9.94
C ARG A 32 1.97 8.29 9.81
N SER A 33 2.66 7.29 9.25
CA SER A 33 4.11 7.35 9.10
C SER A 33 4.57 8.52 8.21
N MET A 34 3.91 8.73 7.07
CA MET A 34 4.24 9.84 6.17
C MET A 34 3.86 11.18 6.79
N LYS A 35 2.64 11.29 7.33
CA LYS A 35 2.16 12.52 7.97
C LYS A 35 3.00 12.92 9.19
N ALA A 36 3.47 11.95 9.98
CA ALA A 36 4.35 12.21 11.10
C ALA A 36 5.74 12.69 10.65
N ALA A 37 6.29 12.13 9.58
CA ALA A 37 7.56 12.58 9.02
C ALA A 37 7.47 14.01 8.48
N MET A 38 6.39 14.33 7.76
CA MET A 38 6.11 15.70 7.31
C MET A 38 5.97 16.64 8.50
N PHE A 39 5.14 16.30 9.49
CA PHE A 39 4.98 17.10 10.70
C PHE A 39 6.31 17.37 11.42
N PHE A 40 7.15 16.33 11.55
CA PHE A 40 8.46 16.46 12.16
C PHE A 40 9.35 17.44 11.40
N VAL A 41 9.41 17.34 10.07
CA VAL A 41 10.22 18.27 9.24
C VAL A 41 9.64 19.69 9.24
N ASP A 42 8.33 19.81 9.15
CA ASP A 42 7.66 21.11 9.05
C ASP A 42 7.79 21.91 10.36
N HIS A 43 7.71 21.23 11.51
CA HIS A 43 7.60 21.90 12.82
C HIS A 43 8.80 21.72 13.75
N LEU A 44 9.60 20.65 13.59
CA LEU A 44 10.69 20.32 14.52
C LEU A 44 12.09 20.42 13.88
N VAL A 45 12.19 20.37 12.55
CA VAL A 45 13.43 20.70 11.84
C VAL A 45 13.48 22.20 11.58
N LEU A 46 14.40 22.87 12.29
CA LEU A 46 14.60 24.31 12.20
C LEU A 46 15.45 24.71 10.99
N ASP A 47 16.55 24.01 10.76
CA ASP A 47 17.49 24.27 9.68
C ASP A 47 18.16 22.98 9.21
N VAL A 48 18.67 22.98 7.98
CA VAL A 48 19.39 21.85 7.38
C VAL A 48 20.71 22.37 6.84
N GLU A 49 21.81 21.98 7.48
CA GLU A 49 23.15 22.43 7.08
C GLU A 49 23.43 22.06 5.61
N GLY A 50 23.70 23.08 4.80
CA GLY A 50 24.04 22.92 3.38
C GLY A 50 22.86 22.63 2.44
N ASP A 51 21.61 22.70 2.91
CA ASP A 51 20.41 22.52 2.08
C ASP A 51 19.24 23.37 2.62
N THR A 52 18.04 23.21 2.05
CA THR A 52 16.82 23.85 2.56
C THR A 52 15.70 22.81 2.76
N LYS A 53 14.62 23.22 3.43
CA LYS A 53 13.40 22.42 3.53
C LYS A 53 12.56 22.48 2.24
N GLU A 54 12.94 23.22 1.21
CA GLU A 54 12.17 23.25 -0.03
C GLU A 54 12.23 21.90 -0.73
N ASN A 55 11.06 21.34 -1.05
CA ASN A 55 10.93 20.02 -1.68
C ASN A 55 11.70 18.91 -0.94
N TYR A 56 11.73 18.95 0.41
CA TYR A 56 12.49 18.01 1.24
C TYR A 56 12.16 16.54 0.95
N LEU A 57 10.95 16.24 0.47
CA LEU A 57 10.53 14.88 0.09
C LEU A 57 11.44 14.24 -0.96
N LEU A 58 12.12 15.05 -1.78
CA LEU A 58 13.04 14.59 -2.82
C LEU A 58 14.50 14.58 -2.34
N LYS A 59 14.79 15.09 -1.14
CA LYS A 59 16.15 15.26 -0.63
C LYS A 59 16.64 14.00 0.05
N SER A 60 17.93 13.70 -0.11
CA SER A 60 18.57 12.49 0.44
C SER A 60 18.52 12.46 1.98
N TRP A 61 18.60 13.62 2.65
CA TRP A 61 18.56 13.73 4.10
C TRP A 61 17.17 13.41 4.71
N PHE A 62 16.09 13.50 3.93
CA PHE A 62 14.76 13.13 4.40
C PHE A 62 14.60 11.60 4.55
N LYS A 63 15.26 10.83 3.69
CA LYS A 63 15.20 9.36 3.67
C LYS A 63 15.47 8.71 5.05
N PRO A 64 16.55 9.04 5.78
CA PRO A 64 16.79 8.47 7.11
C PRO A 64 15.74 8.89 8.16
N ILE A 65 15.19 10.10 8.09
CA ILE A 65 14.11 10.56 9.00
C ILE A 65 12.86 9.73 8.76
N PHE A 66 12.39 9.67 7.50
CA PHE A 66 11.21 8.91 7.13
C PHE A 66 11.37 7.42 7.45
N GLY A 67 12.52 6.83 7.13
CA GLY A 67 12.81 5.42 7.39
C GLY A 67 12.72 5.07 8.87
N HIS A 68 13.25 5.93 9.76
CA HIS A 68 13.18 5.70 11.20
C HIS A 68 11.76 5.85 11.76
N ILE A 69 11.03 6.88 11.32
CA ILE A 69 9.62 7.08 11.70
C ILE A 69 8.77 5.90 11.22
N GLN A 70 8.94 5.48 9.97
CA GLN A 70 8.29 4.32 9.40
C GLN A 70 8.53 3.07 10.26
N TYR A 71 9.78 2.83 10.67
CA TYR A 71 10.14 1.70 11.52
C TYR A 71 9.48 1.75 12.91
N TRP A 72 9.40 2.94 13.52
CA TRP A 72 8.71 3.12 14.80
C TRP A 72 7.23 2.73 14.71
N TYR A 73 6.53 3.19 13.67
CA TYR A 73 5.13 2.82 13.44
C TYR A 73 4.96 1.33 13.15
N GLU A 74 5.89 0.73 12.39
CA GLU A 74 5.87 -0.72 12.12
C GLU A 74 6.04 -1.54 13.40
N LYS A 75 6.94 -1.13 14.30
CA LYS A 75 7.08 -1.78 15.61
C LYS A 75 5.84 -1.65 16.49
N ARG A 76 5.18 -0.49 16.45
CA ARG A 76 4.03 -0.20 17.31
C ARG A 76 2.74 -0.86 16.83
N TYR A 77 2.49 -0.86 15.53
CA TYR A 77 1.20 -1.26 14.95
C TYR A 77 1.26 -2.52 14.08
N GLY A 78 2.46 -3.03 13.76
CA GLY A 78 2.63 -4.22 12.94
C GLY A 78 1.91 -4.14 11.60
N GLN A 79 1.17 -5.21 11.26
CA GLN A 79 0.48 -5.36 9.97
C GLN A 79 -0.73 -4.42 9.80
N THR A 80 -1.18 -3.74 10.86
CA THR A 80 -2.31 -2.78 10.80
C THR A 80 -1.99 -1.54 9.94
N LYS A 81 -0.73 -1.35 9.55
CA LYS A 81 -0.28 -0.29 8.64
C LYS A 81 -0.69 -0.53 7.17
N VAL A 82 -1.14 -1.74 6.80
CA VAL A 82 -1.55 -2.01 5.42
C VAL A 82 -2.77 -1.14 5.08
N HIS A 83 -2.59 -0.26 4.09
CA HIS A 83 -3.67 0.60 3.62
C HIS A 83 -4.89 -0.25 3.20
N PRO A 84 -6.10 0.03 3.72
CA PRO A 84 -7.27 -0.82 3.49
C PRO A 84 -7.66 -0.94 2.01
N ASN A 85 -7.34 0.06 1.19
CA ASN A 85 -7.83 0.20 -0.18
C ASN A 85 -6.84 -0.31 -1.26
N ARG A 86 -6.01 -1.32 -0.96
CA ARG A 86 -5.12 -1.91 -2.00
C ARG A 86 -5.84 -2.83 -2.97
N PHE A 87 -7.01 -3.35 -2.56
CA PHE A 87 -7.70 -4.39 -3.30
C PHE A 87 -9.20 -4.07 -3.43
N LEU A 88 -9.79 -4.51 -4.55
CA LEU A 88 -11.23 -4.69 -4.66
C LEU A 88 -11.60 -6.10 -4.23
N ALA A 89 -12.69 -6.23 -3.47
CA ALA A 89 -13.26 -7.52 -3.15
C ALA A 89 -14.08 -8.04 -4.34
N GLY A 90 -13.62 -9.14 -4.93
CA GLY A 90 -14.40 -9.93 -5.88
C GLY A 90 -14.92 -11.20 -5.23
N VAL A 91 -15.99 -11.77 -5.77
CA VAL A 91 -16.51 -13.08 -5.36
C VAL A 91 -16.50 -14.00 -6.56
N LEU A 92 -15.99 -15.21 -6.38
CA LEU A 92 -16.01 -16.27 -7.38
C LEU A 92 -16.73 -17.49 -6.81
N LYS A 93 -17.60 -18.12 -7.60
CA LYS A 93 -18.30 -19.34 -7.21
C LYS A 93 -17.64 -20.55 -7.89
N HIS A 94 -17.21 -21.53 -7.11
CA HIS A 94 -16.63 -22.76 -7.63
C HIS A 94 -17.10 -23.98 -6.82
N HIS A 95 -17.60 -25.02 -7.50
CA HIS A 95 -18.22 -26.21 -6.87
C HIS A 95 -19.27 -25.90 -5.80
N GLY A 96 -20.06 -24.84 -5.98
CA GLY A 96 -21.10 -24.43 -5.04
C GLY A 96 -20.59 -23.62 -3.84
N ALA A 97 -19.28 -23.51 -3.63
CA ALA A 97 -18.65 -22.64 -2.64
C ALA A 97 -18.34 -21.26 -3.24
N PHE A 98 -18.27 -20.24 -2.40
CA PHE A 98 -17.88 -18.89 -2.76
C PHE A 98 -16.50 -18.56 -2.19
N PHE A 99 -15.64 -17.96 -3.00
CA PHE A 99 -14.28 -17.58 -2.65
C PHE A 99 -14.09 -16.08 -2.84
N LEU A 100 -13.39 -15.46 -1.88
CA LEU A 100 -13.03 -14.05 -1.93
C LEU A 100 -11.80 -13.87 -2.83
N LEU A 101 -11.86 -12.95 -3.78
CA LEU A 101 -10.72 -12.48 -4.56
C LEU A 101 -10.29 -11.11 -4.06
N HIS A 102 -9.01 -10.97 -3.71
CA HIS A 102 -8.39 -9.67 -3.46
C HIS A 102 -7.76 -9.14 -4.75
N ILE A 103 -8.54 -8.40 -5.54
CA ILE A 103 -8.12 -7.90 -6.85
C ILE A 103 -7.26 -6.64 -6.66
N PRO A 104 -5.98 -6.62 -7.05
CA PRO A 104 -5.14 -5.44 -6.85
C PRO A 104 -5.65 -4.26 -7.66
N LEU A 105 -5.80 -3.09 -7.03
CA LEU A 105 -6.19 -1.84 -7.72
C LEU A 105 -5.02 -1.21 -8.48
N THR A 106 -3.83 -1.31 -7.91
CA THR A 106 -2.60 -0.78 -8.50
C THR A 106 -1.51 -1.85 -8.52
N VAL A 107 -0.68 -1.79 -9.56
CA VAL A 107 0.53 -2.61 -9.68
C VAL A 107 1.74 -1.68 -9.63
N ALA A 108 2.64 -1.95 -8.69
CA ALA A 108 3.85 -1.19 -8.50
C ALA A 108 5.06 -1.95 -9.06
N LYS A 109 5.89 -1.30 -9.87
CA LYS A 109 7.14 -1.85 -10.41
C LYS A 109 8.32 -0.92 -10.10
N PRO A 110 9.08 -1.21 -9.02
CA PRO A 110 10.30 -0.48 -8.69
C PRO A 110 11.34 -0.55 -9.83
N GLN A 111 12.11 0.51 -10.04
CA GLN A 111 13.17 0.57 -11.06
C GLN A 111 14.59 0.43 -10.47
N GLY A 112 14.73 0.42 -9.14
CA GLY A 112 16.01 0.26 -8.44
C GLY A 112 16.80 1.57 -8.22
N ASP A 113 16.43 2.65 -8.91
CA ASP A 113 16.96 4.01 -8.74
C ASP A 113 16.19 4.83 -7.68
N GLY A 114 15.33 4.17 -6.90
CA GLY A 114 14.42 4.82 -5.96
C GLY A 114 13.11 5.30 -6.59
N THR A 115 12.91 5.14 -7.89
CA THR A 115 11.63 5.39 -8.56
C THR A 115 10.78 4.10 -8.68
N CYS A 116 9.47 4.28 -8.82
CA CYS A 116 8.52 3.20 -9.00
C CYS A 116 7.47 3.58 -10.04
N TRP A 117 7.24 2.72 -11.03
CA TRP A 117 6.08 2.82 -11.89
C TRP A 117 4.84 2.33 -11.13
N VAL A 118 3.79 3.13 -11.10
CA VAL A 118 2.49 2.74 -10.54
C VAL A 118 1.49 2.67 -11.69
N THR A 119 0.93 1.49 -11.91
CA THR A 119 -0.10 1.26 -12.93
C THR A 119 -1.46 1.13 -12.28
N PHE A 120 -2.40 1.99 -12.65
CA PHE A 120 -3.82 1.87 -12.33
C PHE A 120 -4.47 0.99 -13.39
N ALA A 121 -4.56 -0.31 -13.11
CA ALA A 121 -4.94 -1.30 -14.11
C ALA A 121 -6.45 -1.27 -14.34
N LYS A 122 -6.87 -1.01 -15.59
CA LYS A 122 -8.28 -1.16 -16.02
C LYS A 122 -8.64 -2.63 -16.27
N ASP A 123 -7.67 -3.41 -16.74
CA ASP A 123 -7.81 -4.81 -17.12
C ASP A 123 -6.80 -5.68 -16.36
N VAL A 124 -6.83 -6.99 -16.57
CA VAL A 124 -5.78 -7.90 -16.12
C VAL A 124 -4.55 -7.72 -17.02
N LEU A 125 -3.41 -7.40 -16.42
CA LEU A 125 -2.15 -7.13 -17.11
C LEU A 125 -1.45 -8.44 -17.53
N PRO A 126 -0.58 -8.40 -18.55
CA PRO A 126 0.24 -9.54 -18.92
C PRO A 126 1.08 -10.05 -17.73
N GLY A 127 1.00 -11.34 -17.45
CA GLY A 127 1.74 -12.00 -16.37
C GLY A 127 1.00 -12.04 -15.02
N GLU A 128 -0.15 -11.38 -14.88
CA GLU A 128 -1.02 -11.57 -13.71
C GLU A 128 -1.75 -12.93 -13.78
N ASP A 129 -1.90 -13.60 -12.63
CA ASP A 129 -2.76 -14.79 -12.47
C ASP A 129 -3.91 -14.49 -11.50
N PRO A 130 -5.09 -14.10 -12.00
CA PRO A 130 -6.24 -13.76 -11.13
C PRO A 130 -6.72 -14.89 -10.23
N ALA A 131 -6.46 -16.16 -10.57
CA ALA A 131 -6.82 -17.28 -9.70
C ALA A 131 -5.97 -17.29 -8.42
N SER A 132 -4.73 -16.79 -8.47
CA SER A 132 -3.85 -16.66 -7.31
C SER A 132 -4.31 -15.60 -6.30
N TRP A 133 -5.26 -14.73 -6.67
CA TRP A 133 -5.79 -13.67 -5.80
C TRP A 133 -6.87 -14.16 -4.85
N MET A 134 -7.27 -15.43 -4.96
CA MET A 134 -8.22 -16.02 -4.04
C MET A 134 -7.61 -16.15 -2.65
N THR A 135 -8.33 -15.67 -1.65
CA THR A 135 -8.00 -15.90 -0.24
C THR A 135 -8.64 -17.22 0.20
N ASN A 136 -7.82 -18.13 0.74
CA ASN A 136 -8.25 -19.46 1.19
C ASN A 136 -9.01 -20.27 0.11
N GLY A 137 -8.56 -20.15 -1.14
CA GLY A 137 -9.12 -20.88 -2.29
C GLY A 137 -8.75 -22.37 -2.33
N PRO A 138 -9.35 -23.14 -3.26
CA PRO A 138 -8.96 -24.53 -3.48
C PRO A 138 -7.51 -24.63 -3.96
N SER A 139 -6.87 -25.79 -3.74
CA SER A 139 -5.51 -26.03 -4.24
C SER A 139 -5.48 -26.01 -5.78
N LEU A 140 -4.87 -24.96 -6.34
CA LEU A 140 -4.76 -24.79 -7.79
C LEU A 140 -3.84 -25.84 -8.43
N GLU A 141 -2.82 -26.29 -7.69
CA GLU A 141 -1.84 -27.27 -8.16
C GLU A 141 -2.44 -28.67 -8.36
N GLN A 142 -3.42 -29.02 -7.53
CA GLN A 142 -4.11 -30.32 -7.57
C GLN A 142 -5.31 -30.30 -8.52
N MET A 143 -5.61 -29.15 -9.14
CA MET A 143 -6.80 -28.97 -9.96
C MET A 143 -6.59 -29.53 -11.38
N PRO A 144 -7.54 -30.31 -11.93
CA PRO A 144 -7.48 -30.76 -13.31
C PRO A 144 -7.33 -29.59 -14.30
N PRO A 145 -6.53 -29.70 -15.38
CA PRO A 145 -6.22 -28.58 -16.26
C PRO A 145 -7.44 -27.86 -16.84
N LYS A 146 -8.50 -28.61 -17.18
CA LYS A 146 -9.75 -28.05 -17.70
C LYS A 146 -10.50 -27.22 -16.65
N GLN A 147 -10.52 -27.67 -15.41
CA GLN A 147 -11.17 -26.95 -14.31
C GLN A 147 -10.36 -25.70 -13.93
N LEU A 148 -9.03 -25.82 -13.88
CA LEU A 148 -8.13 -24.70 -13.61
C LEU A 148 -8.28 -23.61 -14.68
N ALA A 149 -8.37 -23.99 -15.95
CA ALA A 149 -8.59 -23.04 -17.05
C ALA A 149 -9.95 -22.31 -16.93
N ALA A 150 -11.01 -23.02 -16.55
CA ALA A 150 -12.33 -22.42 -16.34
C ALA A 150 -12.32 -21.44 -15.15
N LEU A 151 -11.71 -21.84 -14.03
CA LEU A 151 -11.57 -21.02 -12.84
C LEU A 151 -10.77 -19.74 -13.11
N ARG A 152 -9.61 -19.86 -13.79
CA ARG A 152 -8.81 -18.71 -14.22
C ARG A 152 -9.61 -17.77 -15.12
N LYS A 153 -10.37 -18.31 -16.08
CA LYS A 153 -11.22 -17.50 -16.95
C LYS A 153 -12.27 -16.72 -16.16
N GLU A 154 -12.91 -17.34 -15.17
CA GLU A 154 -13.88 -16.66 -14.30
C GLU A 154 -13.22 -15.58 -13.43
N ALA A 155 -12.07 -15.89 -12.81
CA ALA A 155 -11.30 -14.93 -12.02
C ALA A 155 -10.89 -13.71 -12.84
N THR A 156 -10.38 -13.92 -14.06
CA THR A 156 -10.03 -12.86 -15.02
C THR A 156 -11.25 -12.01 -15.39
N ASN A 157 -12.39 -12.64 -15.68
CA ASN A 157 -13.62 -11.91 -16.01
C ASN A 157 -14.10 -11.03 -14.85
N THR A 158 -14.07 -11.55 -13.63
CA THR A 158 -14.45 -10.81 -12.42
C THR A 158 -13.50 -9.64 -12.19
N ALA A 159 -12.19 -9.86 -12.29
CA ALA A 159 -11.17 -8.82 -12.18
C ALA A 159 -11.36 -7.68 -13.19
N THR A 160 -11.48 -8.01 -14.48
CA THR A 160 -11.70 -7.03 -15.56
C THR A 160 -13.00 -6.24 -15.37
N ARG A 161 -14.05 -6.87 -14.84
CA ARG A 161 -15.32 -6.17 -14.57
C ARG A 161 -15.21 -5.19 -13.42
N LEU A 162 -14.47 -5.54 -12.37
CA LEU A 162 -14.33 -4.73 -11.17
C LEU A 162 -13.29 -3.60 -11.30
N ARG A 163 -12.20 -3.85 -12.03
CA ARG A 163 -11.17 -2.82 -12.32
C ARG A 163 -11.64 -1.74 -13.30
N GLY A 164 -12.59 -2.06 -14.17
CA GLY A 164 -13.14 -1.10 -15.14
C GLY A 164 -14.35 -0.33 -14.60
N ILE A 165 -14.37 0.99 -14.76
CA ILE A 165 -15.59 1.79 -14.57
C ILE A 165 -16.52 1.52 -15.76
N ARG A 166 -17.66 0.89 -15.51
CA ARG A 166 -18.69 0.64 -16.53
C ARG A 166 -19.93 1.47 -16.25
N ASN A 167 -19.96 2.69 -16.77
CA ASN A 167 -21.16 3.54 -16.75
C ASN A 167 -22.17 3.00 -17.77
N HIS A 168 -22.96 1.99 -17.38
CA HIS A 168 -24.21 1.69 -18.07
C HIS A 168 -25.26 2.68 -17.58
N LEU A 169 -25.18 3.91 -18.08
CA LEU A 169 -26.28 4.86 -17.96
C LEU A 169 -27.41 4.30 -18.84
N ARG A 170 -28.36 3.61 -18.22
CA ARG A 170 -29.67 3.40 -18.84
C ARG A 170 -30.35 4.75 -18.84
N MET A 171 -30.46 5.39 -20.00
CA MET A 171 -31.42 6.47 -20.16
C MET A 171 -32.80 5.84 -19.94
N VAL A 172 -33.49 6.30 -18.89
CA VAL A 172 -34.88 5.97 -18.59
C VAL A 172 -35.76 6.91 -19.40
#